data_AF-A0A562F7I4-F1
#
_entry.id   AF-A0A562F7I4-F1
#
_cell.length_a   1.000
_cell.length_b   1.000
_cell.length_c   1.000
_cell.angle_alpha   90.00
_cell.angle_beta   90.00
_cell.angle_gamma   90.00
#
_symmetry.space_group_name_H-M   'P 1'
#
loop_
_entity.id
_entity.type
_entity.pdbx_description
1 polymer ?
#
loop_
_entity_poly.entity_id
_entity_poly.type
_entity_poly.pdbx_seq_one_letter_code
_entity_poly.pdbx_strand_id
1 'polypeptide(L)' 'MEILFAVVIVALSAAGLAVGLMLGRGAPRMSCDGLACIGGTRCLDCPSRNQEKST' A
#
# COMPACT_ATOMS: atom_id res chain seq x y z
N MET A 1 15.29 7.09 26.48
CA MET A 1 14.24 6.04 26.51
C MET A 1 13.24 6.18 25.38
N GLU A 2 12.85 7.39 24.98
CA GLU A 2 11.87 7.63 23.91
C GLU A 2 12.28 7.07 22.53
N ILE A 3 13.57 7.20 22.18
CA ILE A 3 14.09 6.69 20.89
C ILE A 3 13.99 5.16 20.81
N LEU A 4 14.26 4.46 21.91
CA LEU A 4 14.11 3.00 21.99
C LEU A 4 12.66 2.58 21.75
N PHE A 5 11.70 3.29 22.37
CA PHE A 5 10.28 3.04 22.13
C PHE A 5 9.88 3.30 20.68
N ALA A 6 10.33 4.41 20.08
CA ALA A 6 10.04 4.73 18.68
C ALA A 6 10.56 3.64 17.74
N VAL A 7 11.81 3.19 17.92
CA VAL A 7 12.42 2.13 17.12
C VAL A 7 11.63 0.82 17.25
N VAL A 8 11.26 0.44 18.48
CA VAL A 8 10.50 -0.79 18.73
C VAL A 8 9.13 -0.74 18.06
N ILE A 9 8.41 0.38 18.18
CA ILE A 9 7.08 0.55 17.59
C ILE A 9 7.15 0.47 16.06
N VAL A 10 8.10 1.17 15.44
CA VAL A 10 8.28 1.14 13.98
C VAL A 10 8.65 -0.26 13.51
N ALA A 11 9.56 -0.95 14.21
CA ALA A 11 9.96 -2.31 13.88
C ALA A 11 8.78 -3.30 13.97
N LEU A 12 7.99 -3.23 15.04
CA LEU A 12 6.77 -4.05 15.21
C LEU A 12 5.75 -3.79 14.10
N SER A 13 5.55 -2.52 13.73
CA SER A 13 4.63 -2.12 12.67
C SER A 13 5.06 -2.68 11.31
N ALA A 14 6.35 -2.52 10.97
CA ALA A 14 6.92 -3.03 9.73
C ALA A 14 6.88 -4.57 9.67
N ALA A 15 7.17 -5.25 10.78
CA ALA A 15 7.09 -6.70 10.87
C ALA A 15 5.65 -7.21 10.66
N GLY A 16 4.66 -6.56 11.31
CA GLY A 16 3.24 -6.91 11.12
C GLY A 16 2.78 -6.73 9.67
N LEU A 17 3.20 -5.66 9.01
CA LEU A 17 2.92 -5.43 7.59
C LEU A 17 3.58 -6.49 6.70
N ALA A 18 4.86 -6.78 6.92
CA ALA A 18 5.60 -7.79 6.15
C ALA A 18 4.97 -9.19 6.27
N VAL A 19 4.59 -9.57 7.49
CA VAL A 19 3.85 -10.83 7.74
C VAL A 19 2.50 -10.81 7.04
N GLY A 20 1.72 -9.73 7.17
CA GLY A 20 0.43 -9.60 6.48
C GLY A 20 0.55 -9.75 4.95
N LEU A 21 1.56 -9.14 4.35
CA LEU A 21 1.86 -9.26 2.91
C LEU A 21 2.26 -10.70 2.54
N MET A 22 3.12 -11.36 3.34
CA MET A 22 3.49 -12.77 3.11
C MET A 22 2.30 -13.73 3.20
N LEU A 23 1.34 -13.48 4.09
CA LEU A 23 0.11 -14.27 4.21
C LEU A 23 -0.92 -13.98 3.10
N GLY A 24 -0.58 -13.19 2.09
CA GLY A 24 -1.43 -12.95 0.92
C GLY A 24 -2.49 -11.86 1.15
N ARG A 25 -2.38 -11.07 2.23
CA ARG A 25 -3.10 -9.80 2.33
C ARG A 25 -2.47 -8.90 1.26
N GLY A 26 -3.11 -8.82 0.09
CA GLY A 26 -2.60 -8.06 -1.05
C GLY A 26 -2.21 -6.63 -0.66
N ALA A 27 -1.29 -6.03 -1.41
CA ALA A 27 -0.84 -4.66 -1.19
C ALA A 27 -2.05 -3.72 -1.02
N PRO A 28 -1.92 -2.64 -0.20
CA PRO A 28 -2.97 -1.66 -0.06
C PRO A 28 -3.48 -1.25 -1.44
N ARG A 29 -4.79 -1.38 -1.64
CA ARG A 29 -5.41 -1.03 -2.91
C ARG A 29 -5.14 0.45 -3.17
N MET A 30 -4.42 0.73 -4.26
CA MET A 30 -4.19 2.10 -4.72
C MET A 30 -5.52 2.74 -5.09
N SER A 31 -5.60 4.08 -5.06
CA SER A 31 -6.86 4.81 -5.25
C SER A 31 -7.61 4.47 -6.56
N CYS A 32 -6.92 3.96 -7.59
CA CYS A 32 -7.53 3.53 -8.85
C CYS A 32 -8.05 2.08 -8.84
N ASP A 33 -7.74 1.28 -7.83
CA ASP A 33 -8.07 -0.15 -7.76
C ASP A 33 -9.59 -0.37 -7.56
N GLY A 34 -10.29 0.58 -6.92
CA GLY A 34 -11.76 0.57 -6.81
C GLY A 34 -12.49 0.75 -8.15
N LEU A 35 -11.82 1.35 -9.16
CA LEU A 35 -12.39 1.49 -10.50
C LEU A 35 -12.32 0.18 -11.30
N ALA A 36 -11.54 -0.81 -10.88
CA ALA A 36 -11.53 -2.14 -11.50
C ALA A 36 -12.85 -2.90 -11.31
N CYS A 37 -13.63 -2.56 -10.27
CA CYS A 37 -14.93 -3.16 -9.97
C CYS A 37 -16.11 -2.44 -10.67
N ILE A 38 -15.92 -1.18 -11.07
CA ILE A 38 -16.87 -0.44 -11.90
C ILE A 38 -16.55 -0.75 -13.36
N GLY A 39 -17.26 -1.74 -13.92
CA GLY A 39 -17.14 -2.20 -15.31
C GLY A 39 -17.57 -1.15 -16.34
N GLY A 40 -16.82 -0.05 -16.43
CA GLY A 40 -17.11 1.05 -17.35
C GLY A 40 -15.96 2.03 -17.58
N THR A 41 -15.06 2.23 -16.63
CA THR A 41 -13.93 3.16 -16.77
C THR A 41 -12.60 2.44 -16.70
N ARG A 42 -11.87 2.46 -17.82
CA ARG A 42 -10.55 1.85 -17.90
C ARG A 42 -9.61 2.61 -16.96
N CYS A 43 -8.78 1.88 -16.22
CA CYS A 43 -7.61 2.37 -15.45
C CYS A 43 -6.55 3.15 -16.29
N LEU A 44 -6.89 3.51 -17.53
CA LEU A 44 -6.17 4.39 -18.45
C LEU A 44 -6.49 5.87 -18.19
N ASP A 45 -7.65 6.18 -17.60
CA ASP A 45 -8.08 7.57 -17.33
C ASP A 45 -7.64 8.06 -15.94
N CYS A 46 -6.97 7.22 -15.14
CA CYS A 46 -6.54 7.63 -13.81
C CYS A 46 -5.39 8.66 -13.93
N PRO A 47 -5.61 9.95 -13.58
CA PRO A 47 -4.61 11.00 -13.77
C PRO A 47 -3.33 10.76 -12.94
N SER A 48 -3.41 9.89 -11.93
CA SER A 48 -2.29 9.52 -11.06
C SER A 48 -1.34 8.47 -11.66
N ARG A 49 -1.74 7.76 -12.73
CA ARG A 49 -0.93 6.68 -13.35
C ARG A 49 0.40 7.19 -13.93
N ASN A 50 0.55 8.50 -14.15
CA ASN A 50 1.80 9.10 -14.61
C ASN A 50 2.79 9.40 -13.47
N GLN A 51 2.42 9.21 -12.21
CA GLN A 51 3.31 9.45 -11.06
C GLN A 51 3.81 8.17 -10.39
N GLU A 52 3.28 7.01 -10.78
CA GLU A 52 3.61 5.68 -10.23
C GLU A 52 4.80 5.04 -10.95
N LYS A 53 5.72 5.87 -11.47
CA LYS A 53 7.04 5.45 -11.97
C LYS A 53 8.14 6.10 -11.15
N SER A 54 8.08 5.97 -9.83
CA SER A 54 9.26 6.16 -8.99
C SER A 54 9.20 5.29 -7.75
N THR A 55 10.15 4.35 -7.72
CA THR A 55 10.65 3.58 -6.58
C THR A 55 9.91 2.29 -6.21
#